data_AF-A0A1G2XK92-F1
#
_entry.id   AF-A0A1G2XK92-F1
#
_cell.length_a   1.000
_cell.length_b   1.000
_cell.length_c   1.000
_cell.angle_alpha   90.00
_cell.angle_beta   90.00
_cell.angle_gamma   90.00
#
_symmetry.space_group_name_H-M   'P 1'
#
loop_
_entity.id
_entity.type
_entity.pdbx_description
1 polymer ?
#
loop_
_entity_poly.entity_id
_entity_poly.type
_entity_poly.pdbx_seq_one_letter_code
_entity_poly.pdbx_strand_id
1 'polypeptide(L)'
;MISVLQKYLVKELFKTFIPSLLCFEFLLVLGFSMQMLHKGLDVPSLVSVIPYMALYTFPHALPSSLLTATVMTYGRLSADNEIMAIRTAGIHLHNIVTPIVVIGVIFSILTLYLNAEVLPRSYFKVRQLQEKAVKRVLATHLIKAQKKVDFYPYQIFISSVESGIYKNIAVFEYADDYIINILLAEEGEMEVDDSGNRVFLTLRRGEFLKPDIKNIIDTPKMGSFEEAVFEIPLGQTVRHSALKYATLTALIAQRGEINNELSSSERLFEDPEKTIKITMGEISSINGEIKKVEERLKKAEEEIMKSRTNISKQEGMIKRAKFDISIFENYINVARNNISKLTQEKESEENIEIMGHENKREEEFAKNVLLIEKIIEKERLRVKKAKRSILISERSVEDEKRKIEEIELDIEKIDRDKEVREKEHLALTERIEMAEKQKMSRELSVNIHKRLSPSLSSLTFILIGIPLGIMTRSNNMLISLGISFILILFVYYPLVATGLILAESMNFPIIPSVWGANVINLILSVVLFRKIFNK
;
A
#
# COMPACT_ATOMS: atom_id res chain seq x y z
N MET A 1 48.48 -32.08 4.84
CA MET A 1 49.70 -31.26 5.14
C MET A 1 49.92 -30.30 3.99
N ILE A 2 50.03 -28.99 4.27
CA ILE A 2 50.28 -27.97 3.24
C ILE A 2 51.74 -28.08 2.82
N SER A 3 52.00 -28.35 1.53
CA SER A 3 53.36 -28.44 1.00
C SER A 3 54.06 -27.07 1.01
N VAL A 4 55.40 -27.06 0.99
CA VAL A 4 56.18 -25.80 0.94
C VAL A 4 55.78 -24.94 -0.26
N LEU A 5 55.54 -25.57 -1.43
CA LEU A 5 55.06 -24.91 -2.63
C LEU A 5 53.70 -24.24 -2.42
N GLN A 6 52.74 -24.91 -1.78
CA GLN A 6 51.43 -24.32 -1.50
C GLN A 6 51.55 -23.10 -0.59
N LYS A 7 52.39 -23.15 0.47
CA LYS A 7 52.64 -21.98 1.34
C LYS A 7 53.23 -20.80 0.56
N TYR A 8 54.17 -21.09 -0.35
CA TYR A 8 54.78 -20.08 -1.22
C TYR A 8 53.73 -19.40 -2.12
N LEU A 9 52.87 -20.19 -2.79
CA LEU A 9 51.82 -19.66 -3.66
C LEU A 9 50.82 -18.77 -2.92
N VAL A 10 50.41 -19.18 -1.71
CA VAL A 10 49.53 -18.36 -0.86
C VAL A 10 50.23 -17.06 -0.47
N LYS A 11 51.52 -17.10 -0.12
CA LYS A 11 52.29 -15.89 0.22
C LYS A 11 52.40 -14.94 -0.97
N GLU A 12 52.66 -15.45 -2.17
CA GLU A 12 52.70 -14.64 -3.39
C GLU A 12 51.32 -14.07 -3.76
N LEU A 13 50.23 -14.81 -3.54
CA LEU A 13 48.88 -14.28 -3.69
C LEU A 13 48.62 -13.11 -2.74
N PHE A 14 48.94 -13.22 -1.45
CA PHE A 14 48.66 -12.15 -0.50
C PHE A 14 49.51 -10.90 -0.74
N LYS A 15 50.73 -11.05 -1.27
CA LYS A 15 51.57 -9.92 -1.70
C LYS A 15 50.93 -9.10 -2.82
N THR A 16 50.21 -9.73 -3.74
CA THR A 16 49.51 -9.04 -4.86
C THR A 16 48.09 -8.63 -4.48
N PHE A 17 47.43 -9.39 -3.61
CA PHE A 17 46.06 -9.15 -3.15
C PHE A 17 45.91 -7.89 -2.31
N ILE A 18 46.75 -7.67 -1.29
CA ILE A 18 46.64 -6.50 -0.42
C ILE A 18 46.69 -5.17 -1.20
N PRO A 19 47.69 -4.91 -2.07
CA PRO A 19 47.70 -3.66 -2.84
C PRO A 19 46.54 -3.58 -3.85
N SER A 20 46.14 -4.71 -4.44
CA SER A 20 44.97 -4.74 -5.34
C SER A 20 43.68 -4.38 -4.60
N LEU A 21 43.49 -4.90 -3.38
CA LEU A 21 42.35 -4.62 -2.52
C LEU A 21 42.31 -3.14 -2.15
N LEU A 22 43.42 -2.57 -1.70
CA LEU A 22 43.50 -1.14 -1.38
C LEU A 22 43.20 -0.26 -2.61
N CYS A 23 43.67 -0.66 -3.79
CA CYS A 23 43.41 0.06 -5.03
C CYS A 23 41.92 0.03 -5.40
N PHE A 24 41.28 -1.14 -5.44
CA PHE A 24 39.85 -1.25 -5.74
C PHE A 24 38.98 -0.59 -4.68
N GLU A 25 39.34 -0.72 -3.40
CA GLU A 25 38.62 -0.09 -2.31
C GLU A 25 38.66 1.44 -2.45
N PHE A 26 39.84 2.01 -2.70
CA PHE A 26 39.99 3.44 -2.95
C PHE A 26 39.16 3.89 -4.16
N LEU A 27 39.23 3.16 -5.27
CA LEU A 27 38.48 3.52 -6.49
C LEU A 27 36.96 3.47 -6.28
N LEU A 28 36.45 2.47 -5.57
CA LEU A 28 35.03 2.36 -5.26
C LEU A 28 34.58 3.44 -4.29
N VAL A 29 35.31 3.68 -3.19
CA VAL A 29 35.00 4.76 -2.25
C VAL A 29 35.00 6.11 -2.95
N LEU A 30 35.98 6.37 -3.83
CA LEU A 30 36.03 7.59 -4.63
C LEU A 30 34.81 7.71 -5.55
N GLY A 31 34.46 6.64 -6.27
CA GLY A 31 33.30 6.61 -7.17
C GLY A 31 31.98 6.86 -6.43
N PHE A 32 31.75 6.18 -5.31
CA PHE A 32 30.56 6.40 -4.48
C PHE A 32 30.57 7.78 -3.83
N SER A 33 31.74 8.31 -3.46
CA SER A 33 31.85 9.66 -2.89
C SER A 33 31.42 10.72 -3.90
N MET A 34 31.88 10.60 -5.15
CA MET A 34 31.42 11.45 -6.25
C MET A 34 29.91 11.34 -6.46
N GLN A 35 29.36 10.13 -6.39
CA GLN A 35 27.91 9.92 -6.47
C GLN A 35 27.15 10.61 -5.33
N MET A 36 27.70 10.65 -4.10
CA MET A 36 27.07 11.33 -2.96
C MET A 36 27.17 12.85 -3.05
N LEU A 37 28.30 13.39 -3.54
CA LEU A 37 28.42 14.82 -3.85
C LEU A 37 27.40 15.24 -4.91
N HIS A 38 27.21 14.40 -5.93
CA HIS A 38 26.20 14.61 -6.96
C HIS A 38 24.77 14.65 -6.40
N LYS A 39 24.53 13.93 -5.30
CA LYS A 39 23.25 13.91 -4.57
C LYS A 39 23.12 15.08 -3.57
N GLY A 40 24.00 16.06 -3.61
CA GLY A 40 23.92 17.29 -2.81
C GLY A 40 24.50 17.18 -1.40
N LEU A 41 25.25 16.11 -1.08
CA LEU A 41 25.92 16.00 0.22
C LEU A 41 27.11 16.96 0.29
N ASP A 42 27.22 17.73 1.37
CA ASP A 42 28.36 18.62 1.60
C ASP A 42 29.63 17.84 1.96
N VAL A 43 30.80 18.40 1.60
CA VAL A 43 32.11 17.75 1.79
C VAL A 43 32.40 17.39 3.26
N PRO A 44 32.10 18.23 4.27
CA PRO A 44 32.27 17.85 5.68
C PRO A 44 31.42 16.65 6.11
N SER A 45 30.15 16.60 5.71
CA SER A 45 29.29 15.44 5.97
C SER A 45 29.79 14.20 5.26
N LEU A 46 30.28 14.32 4.01
CA LEU A 46 30.86 13.20 3.26
C LEU A 46 32.01 12.52 4.02
N VAL A 47 32.94 13.31 4.59
CA VAL A 47 34.08 12.77 5.36
C VAL A 47 33.61 11.90 6.53
N SER A 48 32.51 12.27 7.20
CA SER A 48 31.96 11.49 8.30
C SER A 48 31.36 10.13 7.88
N VAL A 49 30.98 10.01 6.60
CA VAL A 49 30.35 8.80 6.05
C VAL A 49 31.38 7.88 5.36
N ILE A 50 32.57 8.38 4.99
CA ILE A 50 33.63 7.59 4.34
C ILE A 50 33.92 6.24 5.02
N PRO A 51 34.06 6.13 6.36
CA PRO A 51 34.32 4.83 6.99
C PRO A 51 33.18 3.82 6.77
N TYR A 52 31.94 4.29 6.76
CA TYR A 52 30.76 3.46 6.49
C TYR A 52 30.66 3.10 5.00
N MET A 53 31.07 4.03 4.13
CA MET A 53 31.16 3.77 2.69
C MET A 53 32.22 2.73 2.36
N ALA A 54 33.40 2.79 3.00
CA ALA A 54 34.43 1.78 2.85
C ALA A 54 33.89 0.40 3.28
N LEU A 55 33.22 0.32 4.43
CA LEU A 55 32.59 -0.94 4.86
C LEU A 55 31.50 -1.43 3.89
N TYR A 56 30.84 -0.50 3.20
CA TYR A 56 29.83 -0.78 2.19
C TYR A 56 30.44 -1.23 0.85
N THR A 57 31.56 -0.66 0.41
CA THR A 57 32.24 -1.02 -0.85
C THR A 57 33.11 -2.26 -0.75
N PHE A 58 33.56 -2.59 0.46
CA PHE A 58 34.43 -3.73 0.74
C PHE A 58 33.97 -5.08 0.13
N PRO A 59 32.69 -5.48 0.22
CA PRO A 59 32.22 -6.75 -0.35
C PRO A 59 32.30 -6.78 -1.89
N HIS A 60 32.31 -5.62 -2.54
CA HIS A 60 32.48 -5.47 -3.99
C HIS A 60 33.95 -5.39 -4.41
N ALA A 61 34.82 -4.84 -3.56
CA ALA A 61 36.27 -4.79 -3.81
C ALA A 61 36.94 -6.17 -3.69
N LEU A 62 36.45 -7.03 -2.80
CA LEU A 62 37.00 -8.36 -2.53
C LEU A 62 37.11 -9.26 -3.78
N PRO A 63 36.03 -9.52 -4.55
CA PRO A 63 36.15 -10.32 -5.77
C PRO A 63 37.12 -9.70 -6.78
N SER A 64 36.99 -8.38 -7.01
CA SER A 64 37.76 -7.63 -8.00
C SER A 64 39.26 -7.71 -7.73
N SER A 65 39.64 -7.56 -6.46
CA SER A 65 41.03 -7.68 -6.02
C SER A 65 41.57 -9.11 -6.10
N LEU A 66 40.75 -10.13 -5.83
CA LEU A 66 41.14 -11.54 -6.01
C LEU A 66 41.40 -11.89 -7.48
N LEU A 67 40.59 -11.36 -8.40
CA LEU A 67 40.84 -11.52 -9.84
C LEU A 67 42.21 -10.96 -10.22
N THR A 68 42.48 -9.71 -9.88
CA THR A 68 43.77 -9.06 -10.19
C THR A 68 44.94 -9.77 -9.51
N ALA A 69 44.78 -10.18 -8.25
CA ALA A 69 45.80 -10.89 -7.50
C ALA A 69 46.14 -12.24 -8.15
N THR A 70 45.12 -13.00 -8.56
CA THR A 70 45.32 -14.30 -9.22
C THR A 70 45.94 -14.14 -10.61
N VAL A 71 45.43 -13.23 -11.44
CA VAL A 71 46.02 -12.94 -12.76
C VAL A 71 47.48 -12.52 -12.61
N MET A 72 47.80 -11.66 -11.64
CA MET A 72 49.17 -11.23 -11.38
C MET A 72 50.04 -12.37 -10.87
N THR A 73 49.64 -13.08 -9.82
CA THR A 73 50.47 -14.14 -9.23
C THR A 73 50.78 -15.23 -10.24
N TYR A 74 49.79 -15.74 -10.99
CA TYR A 74 50.06 -16.74 -12.02
C TYR A 74 50.73 -16.17 -13.27
N GLY A 75 50.49 -14.89 -13.58
CA GLY A 75 51.20 -14.16 -14.63
C GLY A 75 52.70 -14.09 -14.39
N ARG A 76 53.10 -13.73 -13.17
CA ARG A 76 54.50 -13.69 -12.72
C ARG A 76 55.14 -15.06 -12.74
N LEU A 77 54.52 -16.04 -12.08
CA LEU A 77 55.01 -17.42 -12.06
C LEU A 77 55.19 -18.01 -13.48
N SER A 78 54.36 -17.59 -14.44
CA SER A 78 54.49 -18.03 -15.83
C SER A 78 55.47 -17.21 -16.67
N ALA A 79 55.69 -15.94 -16.33
CA ALA A 79 56.71 -15.08 -16.95
C ALA A 79 58.12 -15.51 -16.52
N ASP A 80 58.27 -15.79 -15.22
CA ASP A 80 59.51 -16.22 -14.58
C ASP A 80 59.80 -17.73 -14.80
N ASN A 81 58.98 -18.40 -15.62
CA ASN A 81 59.04 -19.82 -15.95
C ASN A 81 58.97 -20.78 -14.74
N GLU A 82 58.56 -20.31 -13.56
CA GLU A 82 58.36 -21.14 -12.36
C GLU A 82 57.34 -22.25 -12.60
N ILE A 83 56.24 -21.97 -13.31
CA ILE A 83 55.24 -22.99 -13.65
C ILE A 83 55.83 -24.09 -14.52
N MET A 84 56.70 -23.73 -15.47
CA MET A 84 57.37 -24.70 -16.33
C MET A 84 58.34 -25.56 -15.51
N ALA A 85 59.14 -24.95 -14.63
CA ALA A 85 60.04 -25.66 -13.73
C ALA A 85 59.30 -26.65 -12.80
N ILE A 86 58.16 -26.23 -12.25
CA ILE A 86 57.30 -27.09 -11.41
C ILE A 86 56.77 -28.28 -12.22
N ARG A 87 56.31 -28.06 -13.46
CA ARG A 87 55.85 -29.13 -14.35
C ARG A 87 56.98 -30.11 -14.70
N THR A 88 58.18 -29.62 -14.98
CA THR A 88 59.35 -30.49 -15.30
C THR A 88 59.81 -31.30 -14.11
N ALA A 89 59.56 -30.83 -12.87
CA ALA A 89 59.81 -31.59 -11.65
C ALA A 89 58.76 -32.69 -11.38
N GLY A 90 57.84 -32.95 -12.32
CA GLY A 90 56.79 -33.95 -12.20
C GLY A 90 55.60 -33.52 -11.32
N ILE A 91 55.55 -32.26 -10.89
CA ILE A 91 54.45 -31.76 -10.06
C ILE A 91 53.30 -31.33 -10.97
N HIS A 92 52.16 -32.00 -10.81
CA HIS A 92 50.95 -31.69 -11.56
C HIS A 92 50.41 -30.27 -11.27
N LEU A 93 49.82 -29.64 -12.29
CA LEU A 93 49.26 -28.29 -12.21
C LEU A 93 48.17 -28.14 -11.12
N HIS A 94 47.44 -29.22 -10.81
CA HIS A 94 46.43 -29.19 -9.74
C HIS A 94 47.03 -28.76 -8.39
N ASN A 95 48.29 -29.10 -8.09
CA ASN A 95 48.94 -28.70 -6.83
C ASN A 95 49.17 -27.19 -6.73
N ILE A 96 49.27 -26.51 -7.88
CA ILE A 96 49.40 -25.06 -7.96
C ILE A 96 48.02 -24.39 -7.87
N VAL A 97 46.99 -25.00 -8.45
CA VAL A 97 45.62 -24.47 -8.53
C VAL A 97 44.86 -24.62 -7.21
N THR A 98 44.85 -25.82 -6.62
CA THR A 98 44.04 -26.16 -5.44
C THR A 98 44.19 -25.20 -4.24
N PRO A 99 45.39 -24.79 -3.78
CA PRO A 99 45.49 -23.90 -2.61
C PRO A 99 44.81 -22.54 -2.83
N ILE A 100 44.84 -22.02 -4.06
CA ILE A 100 44.23 -20.73 -4.40
C ILE A 100 42.71 -20.88 -4.58
N VAL A 101 42.24 -22.01 -5.10
CA VAL A 101 40.79 -22.32 -5.14
C VAL A 101 40.21 -22.45 -3.73
N VAL A 102 40.91 -23.08 -2.79
CA VAL A 102 40.51 -23.15 -1.37
C VAL A 102 40.39 -21.74 -0.77
N ILE A 103 41.35 -20.85 -1.07
CA ILE A 103 41.26 -19.43 -0.69
C ILE A 103 40.00 -18.80 -1.30
N GLY A 104 39.67 -19.10 -2.56
CA GLY A 104 38.45 -18.61 -3.21
C GLY A 104 37.17 -19.03 -2.50
N VAL A 105 37.10 -20.27 -2.02
CA VAL A 105 35.96 -20.75 -1.21
C VAL A 105 35.88 -19.99 0.10
N ILE A 106 37.00 -19.81 0.81
CA ILE A 106 37.06 -19.06 2.08
C ILE A 106 36.60 -17.60 1.87
N PHE A 107 37.11 -16.93 0.84
CA PHE A 107 36.70 -15.56 0.52
C PHE A 107 35.27 -15.48 0.02
N SER A 108 34.74 -16.48 -0.68
CA SER A 108 33.34 -16.52 -1.06
C SER A 108 32.42 -16.60 0.17
N ILE A 109 32.77 -17.41 1.18
CA ILE A 109 32.07 -17.46 2.47
C ILE A 109 32.17 -16.12 3.20
N LEU A 110 33.35 -15.47 3.19
CA LEU A 110 33.53 -14.14 3.77
C LEU A 110 32.66 -13.09 3.06
N THR A 111 32.65 -13.06 1.73
CA THR A 111 31.80 -12.17 0.93
C THR A 111 30.32 -12.46 1.17
N LEU A 112 29.94 -13.73 1.42
CA LEU A 112 28.57 -14.09 1.81
C LEU A 112 28.19 -13.48 3.15
N TYR A 113 29.01 -13.66 4.18
CA TYR A 113 28.77 -13.06 5.49
C TYR A 113 28.63 -11.54 5.40
N LEU A 114 29.52 -10.89 4.64
CA LEU A 114 29.50 -9.45 4.45
C LEU A 114 28.22 -8.99 3.73
N ASN A 115 27.82 -9.64 2.62
CA ASN A 115 26.60 -9.28 1.89
C ASN A 115 25.31 -9.61 2.65
N ALA A 116 25.32 -10.67 3.46
CA ALA A 116 24.15 -11.15 4.18
C ALA A 116 23.82 -10.34 5.43
N GLU A 117 24.84 -9.95 6.19
CA GLU A 117 24.69 -9.37 7.54
C GLU A 117 25.28 -7.97 7.69
N VAL A 118 26.45 -7.70 7.09
CA VAL A 118 27.16 -6.42 7.28
C VAL A 118 26.60 -5.34 6.36
N LEU A 119 26.43 -5.66 5.07
CA LEU A 119 25.96 -4.72 4.06
C LEU A 119 24.60 -4.08 4.40
N PRO A 120 23.57 -4.84 4.84
CA PRO A 120 22.27 -4.24 5.17
C PRO A 120 22.32 -3.30 6.38
N ARG A 121 23.14 -3.63 7.39
CA ARG A 121 23.35 -2.78 8.57
C ARG A 121 24.07 -1.48 8.20
N SER A 122 25.07 -1.57 7.33
CA SER A 122 25.77 -0.41 6.76
C SER A 122 24.82 0.48 5.97
N TYR A 123 23.97 -0.10 5.11
CA TYR A 123 22.95 0.63 4.37
C TYR A 123 22.01 1.42 5.29
N PHE A 124 21.50 0.78 6.35
CA PHE A 124 20.59 1.44 7.30
C PHE A 124 21.29 2.61 8.00
N LYS A 125 22.57 2.45 8.34
CA LYS A 125 23.34 3.49 9.01
C LYS A 125 23.66 4.68 8.09
N VAL A 126 24.05 4.42 6.84
CA VAL A 126 24.30 5.45 5.83
C VAL A 126 23.03 6.27 5.58
N ARG A 127 21.87 5.60 5.41
CA ARG A 127 20.57 6.27 5.29
C ARG A 127 20.27 7.14 6.50
N GLN A 128 20.43 6.61 7.71
CA GLN A 128 20.21 7.37 8.94
C GLN A 128 21.08 8.64 9.01
N LEU A 129 22.32 8.56 8.54
CA LEU A 129 23.24 9.71 8.50
C LEU A 129 22.85 10.71 7.40
N GLN A 130 22.42 10.25 6.23
CA GLN A 130 21.87 11.12 5.19
C GLN A 130 20.63 11.87 5.68
N GLU A 131 19.69 11.16 6.31
CA GLU A 131 18.50 11.78 6.91
C GLU A 131 18.90 12.82 7.97
N LYS A 132 19.93 12.57 8.77
CA LYS A 132 20.46 13.54 9.75
C LYS A 132 21.14 14.74 9.08
N ALA A 133 21.88 14.54 8.00
CA ALA A 133 22.56 15.60 7.25
C ALA A 133 21.54 16.52 6.57
N VAL A 134 20.55 15.93 5.88
CA VAL A 134 19.41 16.64 5.29
C VAL A 134 18.68 17.44 6.39
N LYS A 135 18.34 16.81 7.53
CA LYS A 135 17.74 17.51 8.67
C LYS A 135 18.58 18.66 9.20
N ARG A 136 19.92 18.57 9.20
CA ARG A 136 20.81 19.64 9.68
C ARG A 136 20.81 20.82 8.71
N VAL A 137 20.91 20.58 7.40
CA VAL A 137 20.83 21.61 6.36
C VAL A 137 19.46 22.31 6.38
N LEU A 138 18.40 21.52 6.58
CA LEU A 138 17.05 22.03 6.72
C LEU A 138 16.82 22.76 8.04
N ALA A 139 17.38 22.31 9.16
CA ALA A 139 17.29 23.01 10.44
C ALA A 139 17.96 24.40 10.39
N THR A 140 18.94 24.59 9.51
CA THR A 140 19.50 25.92 9.21
C THR A 140 18.48 26.84 8.50
N HIS A 141 17.51 26.29 7.75
CA HIS A 141 16.43 27.04 7.08
C HIS A 141 15.08 27.02 7.83
N LEU A 142 14.82 26.00 8.66
CA LEU A 142 13.55 25.71 9.35
C LEU A 142 13.80 25.58 10.86
N ILE A 143 14.23 26.67 11.49
CA ILE A 143 14.76 26.72 12.86
C ILE A 143 13.75 26.25 13.96
N LYS A 144 12.50 25.89 13.63
CA LYS A 144 11.44 25.61 14.63
C LYS A 144 10.46 24.46 14.31
N ALA A 145 10.86 23.40 13.60
CA ALA A 145 9.97 22.23 13.44
C ALA A 145 9.74 21.50 14.79
N GLN A 146 8.53 21.57 15.36
CA GLN A 146 8.17 20.93 16.64
C GLN A 146 7.54 19.55 16.48
N LYS A 147 6.85 19.28 15.36
CA LYS A 147 6.13 18.02 15.13
C LYS A 147 6.55 17.39 13.80
N LYS A 148 6.79 16.07 13.84
CA LYS A 148 7.18 15.26 12.68
C LYS A 148 6.09 14.22 12.41
N VAL A 149 5.68 14.08 11.15
CA VAL A 149 4.75 13.05 10.70
C VAL A 149 5.36 12.32 9.50
N ASP A 150 5.44 10.99 9.55
CA ASP A 150 6.00 10.13 8.51
C ASP A 150 4.88 9.38 7.77
N PHE A 151 4.69 9.64 6.47
CA PHE A 151 3.72 8.96 5.62
C PHE A 151 4.34 8.60 4.26
N TYR A 152 4.86 7.39 4.04
CA TYR A 152 5.53 7.05 2.77
C TYR A 152 4.62 7.31 1.53
N PRO A 153 5.09 8.00 0.48
CA PRO A 153 6.46 8.50 0.23
C PRO A 153 6.82 9.86 0.87
N TYR A 154 5.93 10.49 1.62
CA TYR A 154 6.08 11.82 2.21
C TYR A 154 6.65 11.81 3.65
N GLN A 155 7.44 12.82 3.97
CA GLN A 155 7.84 13.16 5.34
C GLN A 155 7.49 14.62 5.60
N ILE A 156 6.64 14.86 6.59
CA ILE A 156 6.07 16.18 6.87
C ILE A 156 6.66 16.71 8.17
N PHE A 157 7.18 17.92 8.11
CA PHE A 157 7.65 18.69 9.26
C PHE A 157 6.74 19.88 9.47
N ILE A 158 6.26 20.04 10.71
CA ILE A 158 5.32 21.10 11.09
C ILE A 158 5.95 21.91 12.22
N SER A 159 5.95 23.23 12.05
CA SER A 159 6.56 24.13 13.03
C SER A 159 5.64 24.44 14.20
N SER A 160 4.40 24.85 13.93
CA SER A 160 3.39 25.09 14.97
C SER A 160 1.99 24.73 14.48
N VAL A 161 1.08 24.55 15.43
CA VAL A 161 -0.35 24.30 15.16
C VAL A 161 -1.15 25.37 15.89
N GLU A 162 -1.93 26.15 15.16
CA GLU A 162 -2.79 27.21 15.70
C GLU A 162 -4.21 27.00 15.18
N SER A 163 -5.18 26.78 16.07
CA SER A 163 -6.60 26.64 15.74
C SER A 163 -6.91 25.60 14.64
N GLY A 164 -6.19 24.47 14.63
CA GLY A 164 -6.37 23.40 13.64
C GLY A 164 -5.60 23.59 12.33
N ILE A 165 -5.01 24.77 12.11
CA ILE A 165 -4.18 25.08 10.94
C ILE A 165 -2.71 24.86 11.28
N TYR A 166 -2.01 24.12 10.43
CA TYR A 166 -0.58 23.88 10.54
C TYR A 166 0.19 25.03 9.90
N LYS A 167 1.19 25.59 10.60
CA LYS A 167 2.02 26.69 10.09
C LYS A 167 3.47 26.26 9.81
N ASN A 168 4.04 26.82 8.75
CA ASN A 168 5.41 26.57 8.25
C ASN A 168 5.68 25.07 8.10
N ILE A 169 5.08 24.50 7.06
CA ILE A 169 5.10 23.09 6.73
C ILE A 169 6.19 22.84 5.69
N ALA A 170 6.98 21.79 5.91
CA ALA A 170 7.89 21.26 4.91
C ALA A 170 7.54 19.79 4.62
N VAL A 171 7.23 19.49 3.36
CA VAL A 171 6.92 18.14 2.88
C VAL A 171 8.05 17.67 1.98
N PHE A 172 8.62 16.51 2.32
CA PHE A 172 9.64 15.84 1.52
C PHE A 172 9.01 14.63 0.86
N GLU A 173 8.96 14.62 -0.46
CA GLU A 173 8.50 13.47 -1.25
C GLU A 173 9.70 12.62 -1.63
N TYR A 174 9.66 11.34 -1.29
CA TYR A 174 10.71 10.38 -1.59
C TYR A 174 10.29 9.40 -2.69
N ALA A 175 11.13 9.22 -3.71
CA ALA A 175 11.10 8.03 -4.55
C ALA A 175 12.25 7.11 -4.12
N ASP A 176 11.92 5.93 -3.59
CA ASP A 176 12.87 4.99 -2.97
C ASP A 176 13.66 5.61 -1.80
N ASP A 177 14.90 6.03 -2.06
CA ASP A 177 15.83 6.65 -1.12
C ASP A 177 16.12 8.14 -1.48
N TYR A 178 15.44 8.70 -2.50
CA TYR A 178 15.73 10.04 -3.05
C TYR A 178 14.61 11.02 -2.78
N ILE A 179 14.95 12.21 -2.30
CA ILE A 179 14.02 13.35 -2.27
C ILE A 179 13.80 13.80 -3.72
N ILE A 180 12.61 13.57 -4.26
CA ILE A 180 12.24 13.98 -5.61
C ILE A 180 11.50 15.32 -5.64
N ASN A 181 10.98 15.74 -4.48
CA ASN A 181 10.26 16.99 -4.35
C ASN A 181 10.38 17.49 -2.91
N ILE A 182 10.62 18.79 -2.76
CA ILE A 182 10.52 19.48 -1.48
C ILE A 182 9.45 20.53 -1.63
N LEU A 183 8.41 20.48 -0.80
CA LEU A 183 7.38 21.50 -0.74
C LEU A 183 7.49 22.25 0.58
N LEU A 184 7.50 23.57 0.50
CA LEU A 184 7.49 24.47 1.63
C LEU A 184 6.18 25.24 1.56
N ALA A 185 5.45 25.36 2.66
CA ALA A 185 4.18 26.09 2.69
C ALA A 185 4.01 26.85 4.00
N GLU A 186 3.40 28.03 3.93
CA GLU A 186 3.10 28.81 5.13
C GLU A 186 1.99 28.19 5.98
N GLU A 187 0.97 27.62 5.33
CA GLU A 187 -0.22 27.06 5.97
C GLU A 187 -0.58 25.68 5.39
N GLY A 188 -1.25 24.87 6.20
CA GLY A 188 -1.86 23.65 5.71
C GLY A 188 -2.83 22.98 6.66
N GLU A 189 -3.59 22.06 6.11
CA GLU A 189 -4.73 21.39 6.74
C GLU A 189 -4.70 19.90 6.35
N MET A 190 -5.03 19.02 7.30
CA MET A 190 -5.10 17.58 7.06
C MET A 190 -6.51 17.08 7.35
N GLU A 191 -7.13 16.47 6.35
CA GLU A 191 -8.43 15.82 6.45
C GLU A 191 -8.27 14.33 6.18
N VAL A 192 -8.97 13.49 6.95
CA VAL A 192 -8.99 12.04 6.71
C VAL A 192 -10.26 11.72 5.94
N ASP A 193 -10.13 10.92 4.88
CA ASP A 193 -11.27 10.44 4.08
C ASP A 193 -12.27 9.65 4.95
N ASP A 194 -13.56 9.66 4.58
CA ASP A 194 -14.64 8.99 5.32
C ASP A 194 -14.41 7.47 5.46
N SER A 195 -13.60 6.89 4.56
CA SER A 195 -13.18 5.49 4.59
C SER A 195 -11.97 5.20 5.49
N GLY A 196 -11.35 6.22 6.10
CA GLY A 196 -10.19 6.08 7.01
C GLY A 196 -8.87 5.63 6.35
N ASN A 197 -8.85 5.42 5.04
CA ASN A 197 -7.71 4.84 4.32
C ASN A 197 -6.81 5.88 3.62
N ARG A 198 -7.17 7.17 3.67
CA ARG A 198 -6.47 8.25 2.96
C ARG A 198 -6.47 9.54 3.79
N VAL A 199 -5.38 10.29 3.71
CA VAL A 199 -5.27 11.64 4.26
C VAL A 199 -5.09 12.63 3.11
N PHE A 200 -5.93 13.66 3.06
CA PHE A 200 -5.75 14.81 2.20
C PHE A 200 -4.98 15.89 2.94
N LEU A 201 -3.81 16.25 2.42
CA LEU A 201 -3.00 17.36 2.91
C LEU A 201 -3.16 18.54 1.96
N THR A 202 -3.81 19.60 2.42
CA THR A 202 -3.93 20.86 1.68
C THR A 202 -2.84 21.82 2.17
N LEU A 203 -1.99 22.28 1.26
CA LEU A 203 -0.94 23.27 1.51
C LEU A 203 -1.31 24.59 0.84
N ARG A 204 -1.12 25.72 1.53
CA ARG A 204 -1.40 27.06 1.01
C ARG A 204 -0.18 27.96 1.08
N ARG A 205 -0.07 28.85 0.08
CA ARG A 205 1.02 29.83 -0.09
C ARG A 205 2.37 29.15 0.05
N GLY A 206 2.66 28.27 -0.90
CA GLY A 206 3.84 27.42 -0.86
C GLY A 206 4.72 27.53 -2.08
N GLU A 207 5.92 26.99 -1.94
CA GLU A 207 6.90 26.85 -3.00
C GLU A 207 7.28 25.37 -3.09
N PHE A 208 7.49 24.89 -4.31
CA PHE A 208 8.07 23.57 -4.53
C PHE A 208 9.45 23.71 -5.15
N LEU A 209 10.34 22.81 -4.74
CA LEU A 209 11.67 22.62 -5.29
C LEU A 209 11.74 21.18 -5.81
N LYS A 210 11.82 21.05 -7.13
CA LYS A 210 12.13 19.77 -7.77
C LYS A 210 13.61 19.72 -8.12
N PRO A 211 14.42 18.88 -7.44
CA PRO A 211 15.78 18.62 -7.85
C PRO A 211 15.77 18.04 -9.27
N ASP A 212 16.51 18.61 -10.21
CA ASP A 212 16.65 18.02 -11.54
C ASP A 212 17.65 16.86 -11.46
N ILE A 213 17.13 15.64 -11.33
CA ILE A 213 17.93 14.42 -11.17
C ILE A 213 18.61 14.02 -12.49
N LYS A 214 18.26 14.64 -13.63
CA LYS A 214 18.75 14.24 -14.96
C LYS A 214 19.81 15.16 -15.56
N ASN A 215 19.86 16.45 -15.22
CA ASN A 215 20.82 17.40 -15.80
C ASN A 215 21.53 18.26 -14.75
N ILE A 216 22.86 18.26 -14.81
CA ILE A 216 23.81 18.81 -13.82
C ILE A 216 23.86 20.36 -13.83
N ILE A 217 23.34 20.99 -14.87
CA ILE A 217 23.59 22.41 -15.18
C ILE A 217 22.34 23.28 -14.96
N ASP A 218 21.14 22.69 -14.87
CA ASP A 218 19.93 23.46 -14.62
C ASP A 218 19.68 23.62 -13.12
N THR A 219 19.37 24.86 -12.74
CA THR A 219 18.89 25.20 -11.41
C THR A 219 17.67 24.33 -11.06
N PRO A 220 17.50 23.93 -9.78
CA PRO A 220 16.33 23.16 -9.38
C PRO A 220 15.06 23.87 -9.85
N LYS A 221 14.10 23.12 -10.40
CA LYS A 221 12.84 23.70 -10.86
C LYS A 221 12.06 24.17 -9.64
N MET A 222 12.07 25.48 -9.47
CA MET A 222 11.33 26.19 -8.44
C MET A 222 10.03 26.71 -9.02
N GLY A 223 8.96 26.62 -8.25
CA GLY A 223 7.69 27.26 -8.57
C GLY A 223 6.91 27.52 -7.30
N SER A 224 6.05 28.53 -7.33
CA SER A 224 5.12 28.81 -6.25
C SER A 224 3.73 28.26 -6.59
N PHE A 225 2.96 27.98 -5.55
CA PHE A 225 1.55 27.60 -5.64
C PHE A 225 0.78 28.31 -4.54
N GLU A 226 -0.42 28.79 -4.88
CA GLU A 226 -1.33 29.40 -3.91
C GLU A 226 -2.01 28.32 -3.05
N GLU A 227 -2.42 27.22 -3.67
CA GLU A 227 -3.03 26.08 -2.99
C GLU A 227 -2.70 24.78 -3.73
N ALA A 228 -2.34 23.73 -3.00
CA ALA A 228 -2.07 22.40 -3.52
C ALA A 228 -2.59 21.33 -2.56
N VAL A 229 -3.30 20.34 -3.10
CA VAL A 229 -3.88 19.23 -2.33
C VAL A 229 -3.16 17.93 -2.69
N PHE A 230 -2.71 17.20 -1.68
CA PHE A 230 -2.02 15.92 -1.83
C PHE A 230 -2.81 14.80 -1.18
N GLU A 231 -2.99 13.71 -1.90
CA GLU A 231 -3.58 12.48 -1.38
C GLU A 231 -2.45 11.57 -0.85
N ILE A 232 -2.51 11.27 0.45
CA ILE A 232 -1.58 10.39 1.13
C ILE A 232 -2.33 9.09 1.46
N PRO A 233 -2.02 7.97 0.78
CA PRO A 233 -2.61 6.68 1.12
C PRO A 233 -2.10 6.21 2.50
N LEU A 234 -3.01 5.83 3.40
CA LEU A 234 -2.69 5.25 4.72
C LEU A 234 -2.53 3.71 4.66
N GLY A 235 -2.87 3.09 3.53
CA GLY A 235 -2.75 1.65 3.33
C GLY A 235 -1.30 1.16 3.47
N GLN A 236 -1.10 0.04 4.16
CA GLN A 236 0.21 -0.58 4.34
C GLN A 236 0.70 -1.19 3.02
N THR A 237 1.26 -0.38 2.12
CA THR A 237 2.15 -0.93 1.10
C THR A 237 3.41 -1.41 1.82
N VAL A 238 3.68 -2.73 1.78
CA VAL A 238 4.94 -3.27 2.30
C VAL A 238 6.09 -2.48 1.67
N ARG A 239 6.89 -1.87 2.56
CA ARG A 239 7.98 -0.97 2.21
C ARG A 239 8.99 -1.70 1.31
N HIS A 240 8.92 -1.51 0.00
CA HIS A 240 9.91 -2.07 -0.95
C HIS A 240 11.33 -1.61 -0.59
N SER A 241 11.47 -0.39 -0.03
CA SER A 241 12.74 0.11 0.50
C SER A 241 13.25 -0.66 1.72
N ALA A 242 12.40 -1.28 2.56
CA ALA A 242 12.83 -2.00 3.76
C ALA A 242 13.60 -3.30 3.44
N LEU A 243 13.30 -3.95 2.31
CA LEU A 243 13.94 -5.21 1.89
C LEU A 243 15.45 -5.04 1.64
N LYS A 244 15.86 -3.87 1.17
CA LYS A 244 17.27 -3.50 0.98
C LYS A 244 18.06 -3.50 2.30
N TYR A 245 17.39 -3.19 3.41
CA TYR A 245 17.98 -3.06 4.74
C TYR A 245 17.80 -4.30 5.62
N ALA A 246 16.92 -5.23 5.25
CA ALA A 246 16.72 -6.50 5.96
C ALA A 246 18.00 -7.36 5.90
N THR A 247 18.25 -8.26 6.86
CA THR A 247 19.34 -9.25 6.74
C THR A 247 18.89 -10.43 5.87
N LEU A 248 19.83 -11.27 5.40
CA LEU A 248 19.46 -12.48 4.65
C LEU A 248 18.55 -13.40 5.46
N THR A 249 18.82 -13.52 6.76
CA THR A 249 18.03 -14.28 7.72
C THR A 249 16.59 -13.74 7.84
N ALA A 250 16.42 -12.43 7.94
CA ALA A 250 15.11 -11.78 7.97
C ALA A 250 14.33 -12.01 6.66
N LEU A 251 14.99 -11.88 5.51
CA LEU A 251 14.35 -12.12 4.21
C LEU A 251 13.86 -13.57 4.05
N ILE A 252 14.66 -14.55 4.52
CA ILE A 252 14.29 -15.97 4.47
C ILE A 252 13.12 -16.25 5.41
N ALA A 253 13.12 -15.69 6.62
CA ALA A 253 12.03 -15.86 7.58
C ALA A 253 10.72 -15.29 7.03
N GLN A 254 10.73 -14.03 6.57
CA GLN A 254 9.56 -13.37 5.98
C GLN A 254 9.03 -14.12 4.75
N ARG A 255 9.92 -14.63 3.90
CA ARG A 255 9.53 -15.46 2.75
C ARG A 255 8.89 -16.79 3.20
N GLY A 256 9.38 -17.39 4.28
CA GLY A 256 8.81 -18.61 4.85
C GLY A 256 7.38 -18.42 5.31
N GLU A 257 7.10 -17.32 6.02
CA GLU A 257 5.74 -16.95 6.46
C GLU A 257 4.79 -16.79 5.27
N ILE A 258 5.17 -15.99 4.27
CA ILE A 258 4.35 -15.76 3.07
C ILE A 258 4.16 -17.04 2.26
N ASN A 259 5.18 -17.88 2.15
CA ASN A 259 5.04 -19.16 1.44
C ASN A 259 4.12 -20.14 2.17
N ASN A 260 4.11 -20.13 3.50
CA ASN A 260 3.17 -20.94 4.26
C ASN A 260 1.73 -20.46 4.01
N GLU A 261 1.50 -19.15 3.99
CA GLU A 261 0.19 -18.57 3.63
C GLU A 261 -0.22 -18.83 2.18
N LEU A 262 0.73 -18.90 1.24
CA LEU A 262 0.45 -19.25 -0.16
C LEU A 262 0.18 -20.75 -0.34
N SER A 263 0.76 -21.61 0.52
CA SER A 263 0.65 -23.07 0.41
C SER A 263 -0.76 -23.60 0.70
N SER A 264 -1.59 -22.82 1.39
CA SER A 264 -3.00 -23.13 1.64
C SER A 264 -3.92 -22.82 0.44
N SER A 265 -3.40 -22.15 -0.61
CA SER A 265 -4.18 -21.81 -1.80
C SER A 265 -4.03 -22.88 -2.89
N GLU A 266 -5.14 -23.27 -3.53
CA GLU A 266 -5.19 -24.35 -4.51
C GLU A 266 -4.41 -24.04 -5.80
N ARG A 267 -4.22 -22.75 -6.18
CA ARG A 267 -3.48 -22.36 -7.41
C ARG A 267 -2.80 -21.00 -7.29
N LEU A 268 -1.54 -20.95 -7.72
CA LEU A 268 -0.77 -19.73 -7.93
C LEU A 268 -1.18 -19.05 -9.26
N PHE A 269 -1.09 -17.73 -9.32
CA PHE A 269 -1.38 -16.97 -10.53
C PHE A 269 -0.18 -16.99 -11.48
N GLU A 270 -0.43 -17.14 -12.79
CA GLU A 270 0.63 -17.06 -13.81
C GLU A 270 1.25 -15.66 -13.87
N ASP A 271 0.40 -14.64 -13.83
CA ASP A 271 0.79 -13.23 -13.82
C ASP A 271 0.02 -12.47 -12.72
N PRO A 272 0.61 -12.37 -11.51
CA PRO A 272 0.02 -11.64 -10.40
C PRO A 272 -0.25 -10.17 -10.69
N GLU A 273 0.61 -9.46 -11.44
CA GLU A 273 0.43 -8.02 -11.70
C GLU A 273 -0.76 -7.78 -12.62
N LYS A 274 -0.86 -8.57 -13.69
CA LYS A 274 -2.02 -8.53 -14.57
C LYS A 274 -3.29 -8.95 -13.84
N THR A 275 -3.21 -9.95 -12.97
CA THR A 275 -4.34 -10.39 -12.14
C THR A 275 -4.82 -9.25 -11.25
N ILE A 276 -3.93 -8.60 -10.49
CA ILE A 276 -4.27 -7.45 -9.64
C ILE A 276 -4.96 -6.36 -10.47
N LYS A 277 -4.39 -6.00 -11.62
CA LYS A 277 -4.95 -4.94 -12.48
C LYS A 277 -6.35 -5.27 -12.99
N ILE A 278 -6.59 -6.50 -13.45
CA ILE A 278 -7.89 -6.95 -13.95
C ILE A 278 -8.90 -6.97 -12.79
N THR A 279 -8.52 -7.61 -11.67
CA THR A 279 -9.39 -7.75 -10.49
C THR A 279 -9.74 -6.40 -9.86
N MET A 280 -8.82 -5.42 -9.86
CA MET A 280 -9.12 -4.05 -9.43
C MET A 280 -10.21 -3.39 -10.31
N GLY A 281 -10.19 -3.67 -11.61
CA GLY A 281 -11.26 -3.25 -12.53
C GLY A 281 -12.59 -3.91 -12.19
N GLU A 282 -12.59 -5.22 -11.94
CA GLU A 282 -13.78 -5.99 -11.53
C GLU A 282 -14.37 -5.45 -10.21
N ILE A 283 -13.52 -5.19 -9.21
CA ILE A 283 -13.91 -4.57 -7.93
C ILE A 283 -14.55 -3.20 -8.15
N SER A 284 -13.97 -2.37 -9.01
CA SER A 284 -14.53 -1.04 -9.29
C SER A 284 -15.94 -1.12 -9.90
N SER A 285 -16.18 -2.14 -10.76
CA SER A 285 -17.49 -2.41 -11.35
C SER A 285 -18.49 -2.86 -10.29
N ILE A 286 -18.13 -3.84 -9.45
CA ILE A 286 -18.99 -4.36 -8.38
C ILE A 286 -19.32 -3.29 -7.36
N ASN A 287 -18.37 -2.45 -6.97
CA ASN A 287 -18.63 -1.30 -6.08
C ASN A 287 -19.65 -0.33 -6.70
N GLY A 288 -19.58 -0.11 -8.01
CA GLY A 288 -20.58 0.64 -8.74
C GLY A 288 -21.97 0.00 -8.73
N GLU A 289 -22.06 -1.33 -8.77
CA GLU A 289 -23.31 -2.06 -8.67
C GLU A 289 -23.89 -2.06 -7.24
N ILE A 290 -23.06 -2.32 -6.23
CA ILE A 290 -23.45 -2.25 -4.81
C ILE A 290 -24.03 -0.87 -4.50
N LYS A 291 -23.36 0.20 -4.95
CA LYS A 291 -23.86 1.57 -4.77
C LYS A 291 -25.25 1.78 -5.39
N LYS A 292 -25.50 1.23 -6.58
CA LYS A 292 -26.84 1.30 -7.22
C LYS A 292 -27.90 0.53 -6.43
N VAL A 293 -27.53 -0.61 -5.86
CA VAL A 293 -28.41 -1.41 -4.99
C VAL A 293 -28.74 -0.64 -3.71
N GLU A 294 -27.76 -0.03 -3.07
CA GLU A 294 -27.96 0.82 -1.89
C GLU A 294 -28.84 2.04 -2.17
N GLU A 295 -28.67 2.69 -3.34
CA GLU A 295 -29.55 3.78 -3.76
C GLU A 295 -31.01 3.33 -3.95
N ARG A 296 -31.23 2.10 -4.46
CA ARG A 296 -32.58 1.52 -4.60
C ARG A 296 -33.18 1.20 -3.24
N LEU A 297 -32.40 0.60 -2.34
CA LEU A 297 -32.82 0.29 -0.97
C LEU A 297 -33.27 1.56 -0.24
N LYS A 298 -32.45 2.61 -0.29
CA LYS A 298 -32.77 3.91 0.31
C LYS A 298 -34.09 4.50 -0.23
N LYS A 299 -34.32 4.42 -1.54
CA LYS A 299 -35.58 4.90 -2.14
C LYS A 299 -36.80 4.10 -1.65
N ALA A 300 -36.67 2.78 -1.54
CA ALA A 300 -37.73 1.92 -1.03
C ALA A 300 -38.05 2.23 0.45
N GLU A 301 -37.03 2.43 1.29
CA GLU A 301 -37.19 2.83 2.69
C GLU A 301 -37.88 4.20 2.83
N GLU A 302 -37.53 5.17 1.98
CA GLU A 302 -38.18 6.48 1.93
C GLU A 302 -39.67 6.37 1.55
N GLU A 303 -40.03 5.47 0.62
CA GLU A 303 -41.42 5.21 0.23
C GLU A 303 -42.23 4.54 1.36
N ILE A 304 -41.63 3.60 2.10
CA ILE A 304 -42.23 3.02 3.30
C ILE A 304 -42.47 4.11 4.36
N MET A 305 -41.49 4.99 4.61
CA MET A 305 -41.67 6.09 5.56
C MET A 305 -42.81 7.03 5.18
N LYS A 306 -42.94 7.38 3.89
CA LYS A 306 -44.05 8.18 3.37
C LYS A 306 -45.39 7.49 3.60
N SER A 307 -45.46 6.19 3.29
CA SER A 307 -46.68 5.39 3.47
C SER A 307 -47.07 5.27 4.95
N ARG A 308 -46.11 5.03 5.86
CA ARG A 308 -46.33 5.03 7.32
C ARG A 308 -46.84 6.38 7.83
N THR A 309 -46.33 7.49 7.30
CA THR A 309 -46.79 8.84 7.63
C THR A 309 -48.25 9.06 7.17
N ASN A 310 -48.60 8.58 5.98
CA ASN A 310 -49.97 8.65 5.47
C ASN A 310 -50.94 7.84 6.33
N ILE A 311 -50.55 6.62 6.73
CA ILE A 311 -51.33 5.77 7.64
C ILE A 311 -51.62 6.52 8.94
N SER A 312 -50.58 7.06 9.59
CA SER A 312 -50.73 7.83 10.84
C SER A 312 -51.69 9.02 10.70
N LYS A 313 -51.64 9.75 9.57
CA LYS A 313 -52.59 10.83 9.27
C LYS A 313 -54.04 10.32 9.18
N GLN A 314 -54.26 9.22 8.46
CA GLN A 314 -55.60 8.63 8.30
C GLN A 314 -56.13 8.05 9.61
N GLU A 315 -55.29 7.38 10.41
CA GLU A 315 -55.65 6.90 11.75
C GLU A 315 -56.04 8.06 12.68
N GLY A 316 -55.34 9.19 12.61
CA GLY A 316 -55.71 10.41 13.31
C GLY A 316 -57.06 10.98 12.87
N MET A 317 -57.38 10.94 11.56
CA MET A 317 -58.70 11.32 11.04
C MET A 317 -59.80 10.38 11.53
N ILE A 318 -59.55 9.06 11.53
CA ILE A 318 -60.49 8.04 12.04
C ILE A 318 -60.77 8.29 13.52
N LYS A 319 -59.73 8.54 14.33
CA LYS A 319 -59.88 8.82 15.76
C LYS A 319 -60.74 10.06 16.02
N ARG A 320 -60.49 11.15 15.27
CA ARG A 320 -61.32 12.38 15.35
C ARG A 320 -62.76 12.12 14.93
N ALA A 321 -62.99 11.44 13.81
CA ALA A 321 -64.34 11.14 13.35
C ALA A 321 -65.10 10.21 14.32
N LYS A 322 -64.43 9.25 14.96
CA LYS A 322 -65.01 8.41 16.02
C LYS A 322 -65.40 9.24 17.25
N PHE A 323 -64.56 10.19 17.64
CA PHE A 323 -64.86 11.13 18.71
C PHE A 323 -66.05 12.04 18.38
N ASP A 324 -66.10 12.59 17.16
CA ASP A 324 -67.22 13.41 16.68
C ASP A 324 -68.53 12.60 16.68
N ILE A 325 -68.51 11.34 16.25
CA ILE A 325 -69.67 10.44 16.34
C ILE A 325 -70.16 10.32 17.78
N SER A 326 -69.25 10.09 18.74
CA SER A 326 -69.60 10.00 20.17
C SER A 326 -70.27 11.28 20.67
N ILE A 327 -69.79 12.46 20.23
CA ILE A 327 -70.40 13.75 20.57
C ILE A 327 -71.80 13.88 19.96
N PHE A 328 -71.95 13.60 18.67
CA PHE A 328 -73.24 13.71 17.98
C PHE A 328 -74.26 12.71 18.53
N GLU A 329 -73.86 11.48 18.85
CA GLU A 329 -74.70 10.49 19.50
C GLU A 329 -75.14 10.94 20.90
N ASN A 330 -74.26 11.59 21.66
CA ASN A 330 -74.63 12.20 22.95
C ASN A 330 -75.66 13.33 22.78
N TYR A 331 -75.48 14.24 21.81
CA TYR A 331 -76.48 15.27 21.51
C TYR A 331 -77.84 14.69 21.13
N ILE A 332 -77.86 13.62 20.33
CA ILE A 332 -79.09 12.90 19.98
C ILE A 332 -79.75 12.32 21.24
N ASN A 333 -78.98 11.73 22.15
CA ASN A 333 -79.51 11.16 23.39
C ASN A 333 -80.08 12.23 24.32
N VAL A 334 -79.39 13.37 24.49
CA VAL A 334 -79.89 14.51 25.26
C VAL A 334 -81.17 15.08 24.63
N ALA A 335 -81.19 15.27 23.32
CA ALA A 335 -82.36 15.74 22.60
C ALA A 335 -83.57 14.81 22.76
N ARG A 336 -83.37 13.48 22.69
CA ARG A 336 -84.43 12.49 22.98
C ARG A 336 -84.92 12.57 24.42
N ASN A 337 -84.01 12.73 25.38
CA ASN A 337 -84.37 12.87 26.78
C ASN A 337 -85.18 14.14 27.03
N ASN A 338 -84.84 15.25 26.35
CA ASN A 338 -85.62 16.49 26.40
C ASN A 338 -87.03 16.32 25.81
N ILE A 339 -87.18 15.59 24.69
CA ILE A 339 -88.51 15.24 24.16
C ILE A 339 -89.30 14.42 25.21
N SER A 340 -88.66 13.42 25.83
CA SER A 340 -89.30 12.60 26.87
C SER A 340 -89.76 13.44 28.07
N LYS A 341 -88.94 14.40 28.52
CA LYS A 341 -89.29 15.33 29.60
C LYS A 341 -90.42 16.27 29.22
N LEU A 342 -90.36 16.88 28.04
CA LEU A 342 -91.44 17.73 27.53
C LEU A 342 -92.75 16.93 27.44
N THR A 343 -92.69 15.67 27.01
CA THR A 343 -93.87 14.78 26.93
C THR A 343 -94.44 14.48 28.32
N GLN A 344 -93.58 14.22 29.32
CA GLN A 344 -94.01 14.05 30.71
C GLN A 344 -94.56 15.35 31.33
N GLU A 345 -93.98 16.51 31.01
CA GLU A 345 -94.47 17.83 31.45
C GLU A 345 -95.86 18.11 30.87
N LYS A 346 -96.09 17.80 29.58
CA LYS A 346 -97.43 17.87 28.95
C LYS A 346 -98.44 16.97 29.68
N GLU A 347 -98.10 15.71 29.94
CA GLU A 347 -98.95 14.75 30.67
C GLU A 347 -99.23 15.21 32.12
N SER A 348 -98.31 15.96 32.74
CA SER A 348 -98.50 16.51 34.09
C SER A 348 -99.33 17.81 34.12
N GLU A 349 -99.28 18.63 33.07
CA GLU A 349 -100.04 19.88 32.94
C GLU A 349 -101.49 19.66 32.46
N GLU A 350 -101.78 18.61 31.69
CA GLU A 350 -103.15 18.19 31.33
C GLU A 350 -104.02 17.84 32.56
N ASN A 351 -103.41 17.62 33.73
CA ASN A 351 -104.12 17.34 34.99
C ASN A 351 -104.61 18.61 35.74
N ILE A 352 -104.39 19.83 35.22
CA ILE A 352 -104.86 21.09 35.83
C ILE A 352 -105.78 21.84 34.85
N GLU A 353 -107.10 21.65 34.99
CA GLU A 353 -108.13 22.35 34.21
C GLU A 353 -108.11 23.87 34.47
N ILE A 354 -107.65 24.68 33.49
CA ILE A 354 -108.02 26.09 33.36
C ILE A 354 -108.31 26.41 31.88
N MET A 355 -109.60 26.60 31.58
CA MET A 355 -110.14 26.95 30.26
C MET A 355 -109.55 28.25 29.69
N GLY A 356 -109.04 28.17 28.45
CA GLY A 356 -108.84 29.35 27.57
C GLY A 356 -107.51 29.46 26.80
N HIS A 357 -106.51 28.62 27.08
CA HIS A 357 -105.16 28.73 26.48
C HIS A 357 -104.61 27.44 25.81
N GLU A 358 -105.41 26.38 25.67
CA GLU A 358 -104.97 25.05 25.18
C GLU A 358 -104.43 25.06 23.74
N ASN A 359 -105.15 25.67 22.77
CA ASN A 359 -104.74 25.64 21.36
C ASN A 359 -103.36 26.28 21.09
N LYS A 360 -102.99 27.32 21.85
CA LYS A 360 -101.66 27.97 21.71
C LYS A 360 -100.54 27.14 22.33
N ARG A 361 -100.80 26.42 23.43
CA ARG A 361 -99.79 25.60 24.12
C ARG A 361 -99.53 24.28 23.39
N GLU A 362 -100.55 23.65 22.82
CA GLU A 362 -100.35 22.47 21.97
C GLU A 362 -99.57 22.80 20.70
N GLU A 363 -99.85 23.94 20.07
CA GLU A 363 -99.13 24.41 18.90
C GLU A 363 -97.66 24.73 19.24
N GLU A 364 -97.39 25.30 20.42
CA GLU A 364 -96.04 25.58 20.92
C GLU A 364 -95.27 24.31 21.31
N PHE A 365 -95.92 23.34 21.95
CA PHE A 365 -95.36 22.02 22.26
C PHE A 365 -95.00 21.26 20.98
N ALA A 366 -95.94 21.15 20.03
CA ALA A 366 -95.72 20.48 18.74
C ALA A 366 -94.58 21.15 17.96
N LYS A 367 -94.48 22.49 18.00
CA LYS A 367 -93.39 23.25 17.39
C LYS A 367 -92.04 23.00 18.06
N ASN A 368 -92.00 22.89 19.39
CA ASN A 368 -90.78 22.60 20.15
C ASN A 368 -90.29 21.17 19.92
N VAL A 369 -91.20 20.18 19.93
CA VAL A 369 -90.86 18.78 19.60
C VAL A 369 -90.35 18.67 18.16
N LEU A 370 -91.04 19.30 17.19
CA LEU A 370 -90.63 19.32 15.79
C LEU A 370 -89.23 19.94 15.60
N LEU A 371 -88.91 21.01 16.34
CA LEU A 371 -87.60 21.63 16.31
C LEU A 371 -86.51 20.68 16.83
N ILE A 372 -86.78 19.96 17.92
CA ILE A 372 -85.85 18.98 18.51
C ILE A 372 -85.68 17.76 17.59
N GLU A 373 -86.75 17.27 16.96
CA GLU A 373 -86.67 16.20 15.96
C GLU A 373 -85.81 16.59 14.75
N LYS A 374 -85.95 17.84 14.27
CA LYS A 374 -85.10 18.38 13.20
C LYS A 374 -83.63 18.47 13.60
N ILE A 375 -83.34 18.75 14.87
CA ILE A 375 -81.97 18.71 15.42
C ILE A 375 -81.45 17.26 15.45
N ILE A 376 -82.26 16.31 15.91
CA ILE A 376 -81.90 14.88 15.91
C ILE A 376 -81.60 14.38 14.49
N GLU A 377 -82.42 14.75 13.51
CA GLU A 377 -82.22 14.37 12.11
C GLU A 377 -80.92 14.94 11.54
N LYS A 378 -80.63 16.22 11.83
CA LYS A 378 -79.37 16.87 11.46
C LYS A 378 -78.15 16.18 12.06
N GLU A 379 -78.20 15.82 13.35
CA GLU A 379 -77.09 15.11 14.00
C GLU A 379 -76.96 13.66 13.49
N ARG A 380 -78.06 12.97 13.17
CA ARG A 380 -78.03 11.65 12.51
C ARG A 380 -77.33 11.71 11.14
N LEU A 381 -77.59 12.76 10.35
CA LEU A 381 -76.91 12.97 9.07
C LEU A 381 -75.41 13.24 9.26
N ARG A 382 -75.02 13.98 10.30
CA ARG A 382 -73.60 14.19 10.67
C ARG A 382 -72.92 12.90 11.08
N VAL A 383 -73.56 12.06 11.89
CA VAL A 383 -73.08 10.71 12.23
C VAL A 383 -72.89 9.86 10.97
N LYS A 384 -73.86 9.85 10.06
CA LYS A 384 -73.76 9.09 8.79
C LYS A 384 -72.58 9.58 7.94
N LYS A 385 -72.36 10.90 7.87
CA LYS A 385 -71.23 11.50 7.14
C LYS A 385 -69.88 11.14 7.77
N ALA A 386 -69.77 11.18 9.10
CA ALA A 386 -68.58 10.78 9.84
C ALA A 386 -68.28 9.28 9.70
N LYS A 387 -69.31 8.40 9.77
CA LYS A 387 -69.16 6.95 9.51
C LYS A 387 -68.65 6.69 8.08
N ARG A 388 -69.15 7.43 7.09
CA ARG A 388 -68.65 7.33 5.71
C ARG A 388 -67.21 7.79 5.58
N SER A 389 -66.79 8.87 6.27
CA SER A 389 -65.39 9.32 6.21
C SER A 389 -64.44 8.32 6.88
N ILE A 390 -64.86 7.68 7.98
CA ILE A 390 -64.10 6.59 8.63
C ILE A 390 -63.87 5.46 7.64
N LEU A 391 -64.91 4.98 6.97
CA LEU A 391 -64.79 3.88 5.99
C LEU A 391 -63.80 4.20 4.86
N ILE A 392 -63.80 5.45 4.38
CA ILE A 392 -62.87 5.90 3.33
C ILE A 392 -61.43 5.92 3.86
N SER A 393 -61.22 6.47 5.06
CA SER A 393 -59.90 6.49 5.70
C SER A 393 -59.41 5.08 6.03
N GLU A 394 -60.27 4.16 6.49
CA GLU A 394 -59.93 2.76 6.76
C GLU A 394 -59.49 2.04 5.48
N ARG A 395 -60.22 2.20 4.36
CA ARG A 395 -59.77 1.68 3.06
C ARG A 395 -58.41 2.26 2.64
N SER A 396 -58.21 3.56 2.82
CA SER A 396 -56.93 4.20 2.48
C SER A 396 -55.77 3.67 3.32
N VAL A 397 -56.00 3.36 4.61
CA VAL A 397 -55.00 2.70 5.48
C VAL A 397 -54.68 1.31 4.95
N GLU A 398 -55.69 0.53 4.57
CA GLU A 398 -55.50 -0.83 4.04
C GLU A 398 -54.71 -0.84 2.71
N ASP A 399 -54.95 0.14 1.85
CA ASP A 399 -54.21 0.29 0.59
C ASP A 399 -52.75 0.68 0.82
N GLU A 400 -52.46 1.60 1.76
CA GLU A 400 -51.09 1.97 2.13
C GLU A 400 -50.34 0.82 2.83
N LYS A 401 -51.03 -0.01 3.63
CA LYS A 401 -50.45 -1.21 4.23
C LYS A 401 -50.04 -2.25 3.18
N ARG A 402 -50.90 -2.52 2.19
CA ARG A 402 -50.55 -3.42 1.08
C ARG A 402 -49.36 -2.92 0.27
N LYS A 403 -49.26 -1.61 0.01
CA LYS A 403 -48.06 -1.03 -0.62
C LYS A 403 -46.80 -1.28 0.20
N ILE A 404 -46.86 -1.12 1.53
CA ILE A 404 -45.72 -1.41 2.40
C ILE A 404 -45.30 -2.88 2.29
N GLU A 405 -46.25 -3.82 2.32
CA GLU A 405 -45.96 -5.25 2.17
C GLU A 405 -45.29 -5.57 0.82
N GLU A 406 -45.75 -4.98 -0.28
CA GLU A 406 -45.13 -5.13 -1.60
C GLU A 406 -43.69 -4.59 -1.63
N ILE A 407 -43.46 -3.40 -1.07
CA ILE A 407 -42.12 -2.79 -1.01
C ILE A 407 -41.19 -3.61 -0.10
N GLU A 408 -41.67 -4.13 1.04
CA GLU A 408 -40.89 -4.98 1.95
C GLU A 408 -40.42 -6.27 1.26
N LEU A 409 -41.25 -6.90 0.41
CA LEU A 409 -40.86 -8.05 -0.40
C LEU A 409 -39.80 -7.72 -1.45
N ASP A 410 -39.86 -6.53 -2.05
CA ASP A 410 -38.85 -6.07 -3.01
C ASP A 410 -37.54 -5.70 -2.32
N ILE A 411 -37.59 -5.10 -1.12
CA ILE A 411 -36.42 -4.88 -0.27
C ILE A 411 -35.71 -6.20 0.01
N GLU A 412 -36.43 -7.26 0.38
CA GLU A 412 -35.84 -8.57 0.65
C GLU A 412 -35.10 -9.16 -0.57
N LYS A 413 -35.58 -8.89 -1.80
CA LYS A 413 -34.88 -9.28 -3.03
C LYS A 413 -33.64 -8.44 -3.26
N ILE A 414 -33.72 -7.13 -3.03
CA ILE A 414 -32.61 -6.17 -3.16
C ILE A 414 -31.50 -6.53 -2.16
N ASP A 415 -31.84 -6.89 -0.92
CA ASP A 415 -30.87 -7.29 0.11
C ASP A 415 -30.15 -8.59 -0.24
N ARG A 416 -30.86 -9.60 -0.76
CA ARG A 416 -30.22 -10.82 -1.28
C ARG A 416 -29.24 -10.51 -2.42
N ASP A 417 -29.65 -9.63 -3.33
CA ASP A 417 -28.85 -9.19 -4.47
C ASP A 417 -27.62 -8.36 -4.03
N LYS A 418 -27.73 -7.63 -2.90
CA LYS A 418 -26.62 -6.97 -2.21
C LYS A 418 -25.65 -8.00 -1.62
N GLU A 419 -26.15 -8.97 -0.85
CA GLU A 419 -25.33 -9.98 -0.18
C GLU A 419 -24.50 -10.81 -1.17
N VAL A 420 -25.08 -11.14 -2.33
CA VAL A 420 -24.36 -11.84 -3.42
C VAL A 420 -23.19 -11.00 -3.94
N ARG A 421 -23.39 -9.71 -4.18
CA ARG A 421 -22.32 -8.81 -4.66
C ARG A 421 -21.26 -8.55 -3.61
N GLU A 422 -21.64 -8.46 -2.33
CA GLU A 422 -20.68 -8.31 -1.24
C GLU A 422 -19.79 -9.56 -1.11
N LYS A 423 -20.36 -10.76 -1.29
CA LYS A 423 -19.58 -12.01 -1.36
C LYS A 423 -18.64 -12.03 -2.56
N GLU A 424 -19.09 -11.57 -3.72
CA GLU A 424 -18.25 -11.45 -4.92
C GLU A 424 -17.11 -10.45 -4.70
N HIS A 425 -17.40 -9.27 -4.13
CA HIS A 425 -16.40 -8.28 -3.75
C HIS A 425 -15.35 -8.86 -2.80
N LEU A 426 -15.78 -9.61 -1.78
CA LEU A 426 -14.87 -10.27 -0.83
C LEU A 426 -13.95 -11.27 -1.55
N ALA A 427 -14.50 -12.12 -2.41
CA ALA A 427 -13.73 -13.10 -3.18
C ALA A 427 -12.70 -12.44 -4.11
N LEU A 428 -13.05 -11.32 -4.75
CA LEU A 428 -12.10 -10.54 -5.55
C LEU A 428 -11.02 -9.88 -4.70
N THR A 429 -11.37 -9.41 -3.50
CA THR A 429 -10.41 -8.81 -2.56
C THR A 429 -9.39 -9.85 -2.09
N GLU A 430 -9.84 -11.05 -1.71
CA GLU A 430 -8.97 -12.18 -1.37
C GLU A 430 -8.06 -12.56 -2.55
N ARG A 431 -8.59 -12.53 -3.78
CA ARG A 431 -7.81 -12.80 -4.99
C ARG A 431 -6.68 -11.78 -5.20
N ILE A 432 -6.93 -10.49 -4.95
CA ILE A 432 -5.88 -9.45 -4.98
C ILE A 432 -4.85 -9.71 -3.89
N GLU A 433 -5.29 -9.96 -2.65
CA GLU A 433 -4.40 -10.21 -1.52
C GLU A 433 -3.45 -11.39 -1.81
N MET A 434 -3.98 -12.49 -2.35
CA MET A 434 -3.18 -13.64 -2.76
C MET A 434 -2.17 -13.29 -3.86
N ALA A 435 -2.57 -12.51 -4.86
CA ALA A 435 -1.68 -12.07 -5.94
C ALA A 435 -0.58 -11.13 -5.43
N GLU A 436 -0.89 -10.23 -4.50
CA GLU A 436 0.08 -9.37 -3.83
C GLU A 436 1.09 -10.17 -2.99
N LYS A 437 0.62 -11.15 -2.23
CA LYS A 437 1.50 -12.09 -1.49
C LYS A 437 2.43 -12.85 -2.43
N GLN A 438 1.93 -13.31 -3.58
CA GLN A 438 2.76 -13.99 -4.57
C GLN A 438 3.84 -13.06 -5.16
N LYS A 439 3.49 -11.81 -5.48
CA LYS A 439 4.45 -10.78 -5.92
C LYS A 439 5.51 -10.53 -4.86
N MET A 440 5.10 -10.39 -3.60
CA MET A 440 6.00 -10.16 -2.48
C MET A 440 6.95 -11.34 -2.23
N SER A 441 6.45 -12.59 -2.30
CA SER A 441 7.28 -13.80 -2.20
C SER A 441 8.35 -13.84 -3.29
N ARG A 442 7.98 -13.45 -4.52
CA ARG A 442 8.93 -13.35 -5.63
C ARG A 442 9.97 -12.27 -5.39
N GLU A 443 9.57 -11.08 -4.96
CA GLU A 443 10.48 -9.97 -4.66
C GLU A 443 11.48 -10.33 -3.55
N LEU A 444 11.02 -11.00 -2.49
CA LEU A 444 11.87 -11.56 -1.44
C LEU A 444 12.87 -12.58 -2.00
N SER A 445 12.40 -13.48 -2.86
CA SER A 445 13.25 -14.48 -3.52
C SER A 445 14.34 -13.82 -4.38
N VAL A 446 13.98 -12.79 -5.14
CA VAL A 446 14.94 -11.99 -5.92
C VAL A 446 15.99 -11.37 -4.99
N ASN A 447 15.57 -10.67 -3.94
CA ASN A 447 16.50 -10.02 -2.99
C ASN A 447 17.42 -11.01 -2.27
N ILE A 448 16.94 -12.21 -1.93
CA ILE A 448 17.76 -13.30 -1.40
C ILE A 448 18.85 -13.68 -2.42
N HIS A 449 18.48 -13.99 -3.66
CA HIS A 449 19.45 -14.38 -4.69
C HIS A 449 20.40 -13.25 -5.08
N LYS A 450 19.94 -11.98 -5.06
CA LYS A 450 20.76 -10.78 -5.28
C LYS A 450 21.91 -10.66 -4.29
N ARG A 451 21.78 -11.24 -3.10
CA ARG A 451 22.85 -11.28 -2.07
C ARG A 451 23.73 -12.50 -2.19
N LEU A 452 23.16 -13.65 -2.50
CA LEU A 452 23.88 -14.92 -2.64
C LEU A 452 24.80 -14.94 -3.86
N SER A 453 24.31 -14.48 -5.02
CA SER A 453 25.02 -14.60 -6.29
C SER A 453 26.34 -13.81 -6.31
N PRO A 454 26.40 -12.51 -5.94
CA PRO A 454 27.67 -11.79 -5.89
C PRO A 454 28.67 -12.38 -4.89
N SER A 455 28.22 -13.07 -3.86
CA SER A 455 29.11 -13.72 -2.90
C SER A 455 29.87 -14.91 -3.48
N LEU A 456 29.35 -15.56 -4.52
CA LEU A 456 30.06 -16.62 -5.25
C LEU A 456 31.09 -16.06 -6.25
N SER A 457 31.02 -14.76 -6.57
CA SER A 457 31.88 -14.15 -7.57
C SER A 457 33.37 -14.29 -7.24
N SER A 458 33.76 -14.18 -5.96
CA SER A 458 35.12 -14.40 -5.47
C SER A 458 35.72 -15.73 -5.96
N LEU A 459 34.93 -16.81 -5.92
CA LEU A 459 35.37 -18.12 -6.39
C LEU A 459 35.50 -18.13 -7.92
N THR A 460 34.48 -17.64 -8.64
CA THR A 460 34.49 -17.65 -10.12
C THR A 460 35.61 -16.77 -10.70
N PHE A 461 35.95 -15.67 -10.01
CA PHE A 461 37.03 -14.76 -10.38
C PHE A 461 38.40 -15.36 -10.14
N ILE A 462 38.60 -16.12 -9.05
CA ILE A 462 39.82 -16.92 -8.91
C ILE A 462 39.90 -17.95 -10.03
N LEU A 463 38.82 -18.67 -10.28
CA LEU A 463 38.79 -19.73 -11.29
C LEU A 463 39.09 -19.23 -12.71
N ILE A 464 38.65 -18.03 -13.08
CA ILE A 464 39.00 -17.43 -14.37
C ILE A 464 40.39 -16.76 -14.34
N GLY A 465 40.78 -16.18 -13.21
CA GLY A 465 42.04 -15.45 -13.06
C GLY A 465 43.28 -16.33 -13.12
N ILE A 466 43.21 -17.55 -12.59
CA ILE A 466 44.30 -18.54 -12.66
C ILE A 466 44.72 -18.80 -14.11
N PRO A 467 43.85 -19.34 -15.00
CA PRO A 467 44.28 -19.64 -16.35
C PRO A 467 44.61 -18.40 -17.17
N LEU A 468 43.92 -17.27 -16.94
CA LEU A 468 44.26 -15.99 -17.57
C LEU A 468 45.67 -15.52 -17.20
N GLY A 469 46.05 -15.61 -15.92
CA GLY A 469 47.40 -15.26 -15.48
C GLY A 469 48.45 -16.12 -16.17
N ILE A 470 48.28 -17.43 -16.15
CA ILE A 470 49.19 -18.38 -16.82
C ILE A 470 49.34 -18.04 -18.33
N MET A 471 48.23 -17.73 -19.01
CA MET A 471 48.25 -17.43 -20.44
C MET A 471 48.85 -16.05 -20.77
N THR A 472 48.65 -15.07 -19.89
CA THR A 472 49.12 -13.69 -20.11
C THR A 472 50.64 -13.57 -19.97
N ARG A 473 51.25 -14.39 -19.09
CA ARG A 473 52.72 -14.41 -18.85
C ARG A 473 53.30 -13.01 -18.63
N SER A 474 52.65 -12.21 -17.79
CA SER A 474 53.07 -10.83 -17.49
C SER A 474 53.56 -10.70 -16.05
N ASN A 475 54.70 -10.02 -15.88
CA ASN A 475 55.20 -9.58 -14.57
C ASN A 475 54.71 -8.15 -14.20
N ASN A 476 53.99 -7.47 -15.10
CA ASN A 476 53.54 -6.10 -14.93
C ASN A 476 52.14 -6.04 -14.30
N MET A 477 52.05 -5.37 -13.14
CA MET A 477 50.80 -5.22 -12.37
C MET A 477 49.71 -4.47 -13.15
N LEU A 478 50.10 -3.46 -13.94
CA LEU A 478 49.17 -2.69 -14.77
C LEU A 478 48.45 -3.55 -15.81
N ILE A 479 49.13 -4.56 -16.37
CA ILE A 479 48.53 -5.47 -17.37
C ILE A 479 47.50 -6.37 -16.68
N SER A 480 47.86 -6.96 -15.53
CA SER A 480 46.97 -7.80 -14.74
C SER A 480 45.74 -7.04 -14.26
N LEU A 481 45.93 -5.78 -13.83
CA LEU A 481 44.86 -4.88 -13.43
C LEU A 481 43.97 -4.51 -14.62
N GLY A 482 44.54 -4.17 -15.77
CA GLY A 482 43.79 -3.85 -17.00
C GLY A 482 42.91 -5.01 -17.49
N ILE A 483 43.45 -6.24 -17.55
CA ILE A 483 42.68 -7.44 -17.93
C ILE A 483 41.51 -7.65 -16.97
N SER A 484 41.77 -7.51 -15.67
CA SER A 484 40.75 -7.69 -14.64
C SER A 484 39.66 -6.62 -14.74
N PHE A 485 40.04 -5.35 -14.95
CA PHE A 485 39.09 -4.26 -15.18
C PHE A 485 38.20 -4.50 -16.39
N ILE A 486 38.77 -4.95 -17.51
CA ILE A 486 38.01 -5.23 -18.72
C ILE A 486 36.97 -6.34 -18.47
N LEU A 487 37.39 -7.45 -17.85
CA LEU A 487 36.49 -8.55 -17.53
C LEU A 487 35.40 -8.14 -16.54
N ILE A 488 35.75 -7.35 -15.53
CA ILE A 488 34.79 -6.91 -14.52
C ILE A 488 33.78 -5.93 -15.11
N LEU A 489 34.26 -4.87 -15.78
CA LEU A 489 33.44 -3.75 -16.25
C LEU A 489 32.65 -4.08 -17.52
N PHE A 490 33.23 -4.79 -18.48
CA PHE A 490 32.60 -5.03 -19.78
C PHE A 490 31.97 -6.42 -19.91
N VAL A 491 32.28 -7.37 -19.02
CA VAL A 491 31.70 -8.72 -19.06
C VAL A 491 30.83 -8.98 -17.84
N TYR A 492 31.40 -8.97 -16.64
CA TYR A 492 30.69 -9.44 -15.45
C TYR A 492 29.57 -8.50 -14.99
N TYR A 493 29.86 -7.21 -14.77
CA TYR A 493 28.84 -6.27 -14.27
C TYR A 493 27.67 -6.05 -15.25
N PRO A 494 27.89 -5.93 -16.58
CA PRO A 494 26.79 -5.85 -17.54
C PRO A 494 25.89 -7.09 -17.49
N LEU A 495 26.47 -8.30 -17.42
CA LEU A 495 25.70 -9.54 -17.29
C LEU A 495 24.89 -9.57 -16.00
N VAL A 496 25.47 -9.15 -14.88
CA VAL A 496 24.73 -9.02 -13.61
C VAL A 496 23.61 -8.00 -13.76
N ALA A 497 23.88 -6.81 -14.29
CA ALA A 497 22.87 -5.75 -14.44
C ALA A 497 21.68 -6.20 -15.30
N THR A 498 21.93 -6.80 -16.47
CA THR A 498 20.89 -7.37 -17.31
C THR A 498 20.13 -8.49 -16.59
N GLY A 499 20.85 -9.36 -15.88
CA GLY A 499 20.26 -10.42 -15.08
C GLY A 499 19.33 -9.92 -13.97
N LEU A 500 19.67 -8.81 -13.30
CA LEU A 500 18.82 -8.21 -12.28
C LEU A 500 17.54 -7.63 -12.87
N ILE A 501 17.63 -6.95 -14.02
CA ILE A 501 16.46 -6.42 -14.74
C ILE A 501 15.53 -7.56 -15.17
N LEU A 502 16.09 -8.68 -15.66
CA LEU A 502 15.30 -9.86 -16.01
C LEU A 502 14.67 -10.52 -14.77
N ALA A 503 15.37 -10.56 -13.63
CA ALA A 503 14.84 -11.16 -12.40
C ALA A 503 13.66 -10.36 -11.81
N GLU A 504 13.65 -9.04 -12.01
CA GLU A 504 12.56 -8.15 -11.60
C GLU A 504 11.32 -8.33 -12.47
N SER A 505 11.49 -8.68 -13.76
CA SER A 505 10.36 -9.05 -14.61
C SER A 505 9.71 -10.36 -14.15
N MET A 506 8.38 -10.43 -14.17
CA MET A 506 7.62 -11.62 -13.73
C MET A 506 7.81 -12.83 -14.66
N ASN A 507 8.18 -12.59 -15.92
CA ASN A 507 8.21 -13.62 -16.97
C ASN A 507 9.46 -14.51 -16.97
N PHE A 508 10.55 -14.07 -16.33
CA PHE A 508 11.82 -14.80 -16.38
C PHE A 508 12.12 -15.52 -15.06
N PRO A 509 12.60 -16.78 -15.07
CA PRO A 509 12.95 -17.47 -13.83
C PRO A 509 14.09 -16.76 -13.08
N ILE A 510 13.96 -16.61 -11.76
CA ILE A 510 14.91 -15.84 -10.92
C ILE A 510 16.33 -16.43 -10.97
N ILE A 511 16.46 -17.76 -10.90
CA ILE A 511 17.75 -18.43 -10.79
C ILE A 511 18.66 -18.14 -12.01
N PRO A 512 18.28 -18.46 -13.26
CA PRO A 512 19.12 -18.17 -14.42
C PRO A 512 19.39 -16.67 -14.61
N SER A 513 18.42 -15.81 -14.28
CA SER A 513 18.58 -14.36 -14.36
C SER A 513 19.66 -13.85 -13.39
N VAL A 514 19.62 -14.25 -12.12
CA VAL A 514 20.55 -13.72 -11.10
C VAL A 514 21.89 -14.44 -11.06
N TRP A 515 21.93 -15.74 -11.42
CA TRP A 515 23.16 -16.56 -11.37
C TRP A 515 23.87 -16.65 -12.72
N GLY A 516 23.26 -16.21 -13.81
CA GLY A 516 23.79 -16.34 -15.18
C GLY A 516 25.22 -15.82 -15.33
N ALA A 517 25.55 -14.67 -14.75
CA ALA A 517 26.90 -14.10 -14.81
C ALA A 517 27.97 -15.04 -14.20
N ASN A 518 27.68 -15.63 -13.04
CA ASN A 518 28.58 -16.59 -12.39
C ASN A 518 28.72 -17.89 -13.20
N VAL A 519 27.61 -18.38 -13.76
CA VAL A 519 27.62 -19.58 -14.62
C VAL A 519 28.45 -19.34 -15.88
N ILE A 520 28.30 -18.18 -16.53
CA ILE A 520 29.09 -17.81 -17.71
C ILE A 520 30.58 -17.73 -17.35
N ASN A 521 30.93 -17.10 -16.24
CA ASN A 521 32.33 -17.06 -15.77
C ASN A 521 32.88 -18.45 -15.48
N LEU A 522 32.08 -19.33 -14.88
CA LEU A 522 32.48 -20.71 -14.59
C LEU A 522 32.73 -21.49 -15.89
N ILE A 523 31.82 -21.37 -16.88
CA ILE A 523 32.00 -21.98 -18.21
C ILE A 523 33.27 -21.47 -18.86
N LEU A 524 33.49 -20.14 -18.85
CA LEU A 524 34.68 -19.53 -19.43
C LEU A 524 35.96 -20.03 -18.72
N SER A 525 35.94 -20.13 -17.39
CA SER A 525 37.04 -20.71 -16.62
C SER A 525 37.34 -22.15 -17.06
N VAL A 526 36.33 -23.01 -17.17
CA VAL A 526 36.50 -24.41 -17.60
C VAL A 526 37.11 -24.49 -19.01
N VAL A 527 36.64 -23.65 -19.94
CA VAL A 527 37.18 -23.57 -21.31
C VAL A 527 38.65 -23.15 -21.29
N LEU A 528 39.02 -22.16 -20.48
CA LEU A 528 40.40 -21.68 -20.37
C LEU A 528 41.31 -22.73 -19.72
N PHE A 529 40.86 -23.41 -18.66
CA PHE A 529 41.61 -24.51 -18.06
C PHE A 529 41.85 -25.64 -19.06
N ARG A 530 40.85 -26.03 -19.86
CA ARG A 530 41.01 -27.05 -20.89
C ARG A 530 42.10 -26.69 -21.91
N LYS A 531 42.22 -25.41 -22.28
CA LYS A 531 43.31 -24.94 -23.18
C LYS A 531 44.70 -25.07 -22.55
N ILE A 532 44.81 -24.97 -21.23
CA ILE A 532 46.09 -25.10 -20.51
C ILE A 532 46.45 -26.57 -20.29
N PHE A 533 45.49 -27.41 -19.92
CA PHE A 533 45.75 -28.84 -19.67
C PHE A 533 46.02 -29.62 -20.95
N ASN A 534 45.48 -29.20 -22.09
CA ASN A 534 45.73 -29.82 -23.39
C ASN A 534 47.07 -29.39 -24.03
N LYS A 535 47.87 -28.55 -23.36
CA LYS A 535 49.22 -28.12 -23.75
C LYS A 535 50.28 -28.67 -22.79
#